data_AF-A0AA40C297-F1
#
_entry.id   AF-A0AA40C297-F1
#
_cell.length_a   1.000
_cell.length_b   1.000
_cell.length_c   1.000
_cell.angle_alpha   90.00
_cell.angle_beta   90.00
_cell.angle_gamma   90.00
#
_symmetry.space_group_name_H-M   'P 1'
#
loop_
_entity.id
_entity.type
_entity.pdbx_description
1 polymer ?
#
loop_
_entity_poly.entity_id
_entity_poly.type
_entity_poly.pdbx_seq_one_letter_code
_entity_poly.pdbx_strand_id
1 'polypeptide(L)'
;MASTPPTPAPTSSTTATTTTTTASSSSAAPSLRADQQPIPYRGPPLPNTLPDLLIPSALDLDGTDPRLWVPQAAGVWFRPLFLSASQGFFVNILRVRRSGVLSRHRHAGPVHALTLRGRWHYLEHEWWATPGSYAFETPGDIHTLEVPGEDGGEGGEEGVEMMTLFHVTGAYVYVDADGRPVGVEDVFSKIAAAKKHYEEVGLGEGFVEQFIR
;
A
#
# COMPACT_ATOMS: atom_id res chain seq x y z
N MET A 1 -9.31 78.58 -53.05
CA MET A 1 -8.56 77.70 -53.96
C MET A 1 -9.20 76.32 -53.85
N ALA A 2 -10.20 76.02 -54.69
CA ALA A 2 -10.11 75.20 -55.91
C ALA A 2 -9.96 73.69 -55.55
N SER A 3 -11.08 72.93 -55.53
CA SER A 3 -11.56 72.04 -56.62
C SER A 3 -10.50 71.03 -57.04
N THR A 4 -10.67 69.70 -56.92
CA THR A 4 -11.61 68.84 -57.69
C THR A 4 -11.37 67.38 -57.24
N PRO A 5 -12.34 66.45 -57.23
CA PRO A 5 -12.04 65.02 -57.07
C PRO A 5 -11.85 64.35 -58.45
N PRO A 6 -11.05 63.27 -58.55
CA PRO A 6 -11.21 62.31 -59.65
C PRO A 6 -11.62 60.93 -59.14
N THR A 7 -12.62 60.36 -59.80
CA THR A 7 -13.03 58.95 -59.73
C THR A 7 -12.03 58.05 -60.48
N PRO A 8 -11.76 56.82 -59.99
CA PRO A 8 -11.54 55.67 -60.88
C PRO A 8 -12.55 54.55 -60.58
N ALA A 9 -13.42 54.22 -61.53
CA ALA A 9 -13.31 53.13 -62.51
C ALA A 9 -13.66 51.75 -61.92
N PRO A 10 -14.75 51.10 -62.37
CA PRO A 10 -15.09 49.74 -61.96
C PRO A 10 -14.48 48.73 -62.94
N THR A 11 -13.85 47.66 -62.45
CA THR A 11 -13.76 46.40 -63.22
C THR A 11 -13.40 45.19 -62.34
N SER A 12 -14.41 44.32 -62.18
CA SER A 12 -14.38 42.85 -62.36
C SER A 12 -13.19 42.02 -61.88
N SER A 13 -13.44 41.10 -60.93
CA SER A 13 -12.82 39.76 -60.91
C SER A 13 -13.82 38.75 -60.32
N THR A 14 -14.36 37.88 -61.16
CA THR A 14 -13.95 36.47 -61.41
C THR A 14 -14.43 35.52 -60.31
N THR A 15 -15.53 34.83 -60.61
CA THR A 15 -16.10 33.73 -59.84
C THR A 15 -15.14 32.53 -59.85
N ALA A 16 -14.57 32.19 -58.69
CA ALA A 16 -13.86 30.93 -58.49
C ALA A 16 -14.82 29.93 -57.82
N THR A 17 -15.36 29.01 -58.62
CA THR A 17 -16.13 27.87 -58.14
C THR A 17 -15.21 26.98 -57.30
N THR A 18 -15.38 27.02 -55.98
CA THR A 18 -14.64 26.16 -55.06
C THR A 18 -15.29 24.77 -55.09
N THR A 19 -14.63 23.80 -55.73
CA THR A 19 -15.06 22.40 -55.68
C THR A 19 -14.71 21.83 -54.31
N THR A 20 -15.69 21.80 -53.41
CA THR A 20 -15.56 21.14 -52.11
C THR A 20 -15.45 19.64 -52.32
N THR A 21 -14.22 19.10 -52.25
CA THR A 21 -14.00 17.66 -52.14
C THR A 21 -14.24 17.28 -50.68
N THR A 22 -15.40 16.70 -50.38
CA THR A 22 -15.68 16.05 -49.11
C THR A 22 -14.88 14.75 -49.03
N ALA A 23 -13.70 14.80 -48.44
CA ALA A 23 -13.01 13.60 -47.99
C ALA A 23 -13.81 12.99 -46.83
N SER A 24 -14.49 11.88 -47.10
CA SER A 24 -15.09 11.03 -46.07
C SER A 24 -13.96 10.33 -45.30
N SER A 25 -13.45 10.96 -44.25
CA SER A 25 -12.56 10.32 -43.28
C SER A 25 -13.39 9.41 -42.36
N SER A 26 -13.69 8.21 -42.84
CA SER A 26 -14.09 7.10 -41.96
C SER A 26 -12.88 6.68 -41.14
N SER A 27 -12.62 7.39 -40.04
CA SER A 27 -11.70 6.96 -38.99
C SER A 27 -12.35 5.81 -38.22
N ALA A 28 -12.33 4.59 -38.78
CA ALA A 28 -12.64 3.40 -38.00
C ALA A 28 -11.62 3.31 -36.85
N ALA A 29 -12.10 3.18 -35.62
CA ALA A 29 -11.22 2.97 -34.47
C ALA A 29 -10.32 1.75 -34.74
N PRO A 30 -9.02 1.82 -34.41
CA PRO A 30 -8.11 0.71 -34.66
C PRO A 30 -8.62 -0.54 -33.92
N SER A 31 -8.64 -1.67 -34.62
CA SER A 31 -9.00 -2.95 -34.02
C SER A 31 -8.01 -3.31 -32.92
N LEU A 32 -8.52 -3.78 -31.78
CA LEU A 32 -7.69 -4.20 -30.64
C LEU A 32 -6.84 -5.42 -31.04
N ARG A 33 -5.58 -5.42 -30.61
CA ARG A 33 -4.72 -6.61 -30.73
C ARG A 33 -5.31 -7.76 -29.90
N ALA A 34 -4.92 -8.98 -30.24
CA ALA A 34 -5.43 -10.18 -29.55
C ALA A 34 -5.23 -10.13 -28.02
N ASP A 35 -4.10 -9.58 -27.56
CA ASP A 35 -3.75 -9.37 -26.15
C ASP A 35 -4.53 -8.24 -25.46
N GLN A 36 -5.30 -7.45 -26.21
CA GLN A 36 -6.06 -6.30 -25.71
C GLN A 36 -7.57 -6.56 -25.69
N GLN A 37 -8.02 -7.71 -26.20
CA GLN A 37 -9.43 -8.06 -26.17
C GLN A 37 -9.85 -8.40 -24.73
N PRO A 38 -11.01 -7.92 -24.24
CA PRO A 38 -11.50 -8.17 -22.88
C PRO A 38 -12.12 -9.56 -22.76
N ILE A 39 -11.36 -10.58 -23.14
CA ILE A 39 -11.79 -11.98 -23.13
C ILE A 39 -10.95 -12.69 -22.07
N PRO A 40 -11.58 -13.39 -21.11
CA PRO A 40 -10.85 -14.16 -20.11
C PRO A 40 -9.93 -15.21 -20.74
N TYR A 41 -8.79 -15.46 -20.10
CA TYR A 41 -7.92 -16.58 -20.47
C TYR A 41 -8.71 -17.90 -20.40
N ARG A 42 -8.56 -18.73 -21.43
CA ARG A 42 -9.31 -20.01 -21.58
C ARG A 42 -8.43 -21.26 -21.47
N GLY A 43 -7.11 -21.09 -21.38
CA GLY A 43 -6.20 -22.21 -21.23
C GLY A 43 -6.21 -22.77 -19.80
N PRO A 44 -5.55 -23.92 -19.57
CA PRO A 44 -5.37 -24.42 -18.21
C PRO A 44 -4.50 -23.44 -17.40
N PRO A 45 -4.72 -23.29 -16.09
CA PRO A 45 -3.77 -22.61 -15.22
C PRO A 45 -2.37 -23.20 -15.36
N LEU A 46 -1.34 -22.38 -15.12
CA LEU A 46 0.01 -22.90 -15.03
C LEU A 46 0.12 -23.89 -13.84
N PRO A 47 0.94 -24.94 -13.95
CA PRO A 47 1.11 -25.88 -12.85
C PRO A 47 1.70 -25.18 -11.62
N ASN A 48 1.26 -25.62 -10.43
CA ASN A 48 1.76 -25.17 -9.13
C ASN A 48 1.53 -23.67 -8.80
N THR A 49 0.57 -23.01 -9.46
CA THR A 49 0.16 -21.67 -9.06
C THR A 49 -0.65 -21.71 -7.76
N LEU A 50 -0.33 -20.81 -6.84
CA LEU A 50 -1.13 -20.62 -5.64
C LEU A 50 -2.44 -19.87 -6.00
N PRO A 51 -3.55 -20.10 -5.27
CA PRO A 51 -4.77 -19.33 -5.46
C PRO A 51 -4.55 -17.83 -5.19
N ASP A 52 -5.27 -16.98 -5.92
CA ASP A 52 -5.30 -15.55 -5.66
C ASP A 52 -5.78 -15.25 -4.22
N LEU A 53 -5.44 -14.07 -3.71
CA LEU A 53 -5.93 -13.56 -2.43
C LEU A 53 -6.63 -12.23 -2.65
N LEU A 54 -7.87 -12.14 -2.21
CA LEU A 54 -8.63 -10.89 -2.14
C LEU A 54 -9.11 -10.69 -0.70
N ILE A 55 -8.69 -9.58 -0.09
CA ILE A 55 -9.23 -9.12 1.20
C ILE A 55 -10.04 -7.85 0.90
N PRO A 56 -11.38 -7.94 0.83
CA PRO A 56 -12.20 -6.76 0.61
C PRO A 56 -12.05 -5.80 1.79
N SER A 57 -12.09 -4.50 1.49
CA SER A 57 -12.02 -3.44 2.51
C SER A 57 -10.83 -3.59 3.47
N ALA A 58 -9.66 -3.99 2.97
CA ALA A 58 -8.46 -4.17 3.79
C ALA A 58 -8.05 -2.89 4.54
N LEU A 59 -8.42 -1.71 4.03
CA LEU A 59 -8.13 -0.40 4.62
C LEU A 59 -9.35 0.23 5.35
N ASP A 60 -10.45 -0.51 5.53
CA ASP A 60 -11.54 -0.09 6.42
C ASP A 60 -11.13 -0.34 7.88
N LEU A 61 -10.33 0.57 8.43
CA LEU A 61 -9.68 0.40 9.73
C LEU A 61 -10.68 0.34 10.89
N ASP A 62 -11.80 1.06 10.78
CA ASP A 62 -12.81 1.18 11.84
C ASP A 62 -13.94 0.16 11.71
N GLY A 63 -14.29 -0.25 10.48
CA GLY A 63 -15.32 -1.26 10.21
C GLY A 63 -14.80 -2.70 10.23
N THR A 64 -13.50 -2.92 10.41
CA THR A 64 -12.91 -4.26 10.46
C THR A 64 -13.38 -5.04 11.69
N ASP A 65 -13.79 -6.31 11.49
CA ASP A 65 -14.12 -7.24 12.58
C ASP A 65 -12.98 -7.29 13.62
N PRO A 66 -13.23 -6.93 14.90
CA PRO A 66 -12.21 -6.91 15.94
C PRO A 66 -11.46 -8.23 16.12
N ARG A 67 -12.09 -9.37 15.78
CA ARG A 67 -11.49 -10.71 15.88
C ARG A 67 -10.36 -10.95 14.88
N LEU A 68 -10.19 -10.07 13.89
CA LEU A 68 -9.10 -10.14 12.90
C LEU A 68 -7.79 -9.51 13.38
N TRP A 69 -7.81 -8.85 14.55
CA TRP A 69 -6.63 -8.21 15.13
C TRP A 69 -5.92 -9.15 16.10
N VAL A 70 -4.91 -9.85 15.57
CA VAL A 70 -4.10 -10.81 16.32
C VAL A 70 -3.18 -10.07 17.31
N PRO A 71 -3.25 -10.35 18.62
CA PRO A 71 -2.37 -9.74 19.60
C PRO A 71 -0.93 -10.24 19.43
N GLN A 72 0.03 -9.31 19.41
CA GLN A 72 1.47 -9.60 19.32
C GLN A 72 2.18 -9.29 20.64
N ALA A 73 1.84 -8.16 21.26
CA ALA A 73 2.33 -7.76 22.57
C ALA A 73 1.28 -6.87 23.26
N ALA A 74 1.51 -6.50 24.53
CA ALA A 74 0.61 -5.60 25.24
C ALA A 74 0.52 -4.24 24.52
N GLY A 75 -0.67 -3.94 23.96
CA GLY A 75 -0.91 -2.71 23.20
C GLY A 75 -0.54 -2.79 21.71
N VAL A 76 -0.16 -3.97 21.21
CA VAL A 76 0.27 -4.19 19.83
C VAL A 76 -0.50 -5.34 19.20
N TRP A 77 -1.14 -5.08 18.06
CA TRP A 77 -1.87 -6.06 17.29
C TRP A 77 -1.44 -6.01 15.83
N PHE A 78 -1.55 -7.13 15.13
CA PHE A 78 -1.43 -7.17 13.67
C PHE A 78 -2.68 -7.78 13.05
N ARG A 79 -3.05 -7.28 11.87
CA ARG A 79 -4.02 -7.91 10.99
C ARG A 79 -3.26 -8.51 9.80
N PRO A 80 -3.24 -9.85 9.63
CA PRO A 80 -2.61 -10.47 8.47
C PRO A 80 -3.30 -10.04 7.17
N LEU A 81 -2.51 -9.70 6.14
CA LEU A 81 -2.99 -9.53 4.78
C LEU A 81 -2.39 -10.57 3.82
N PHE A 82 -1.14 -10.99 4.06
CA PHE A 82 -0.47 -12.04 3.28
C PHE A 82 0.61 -12.68 4.16
N LEU A 83 0.68 -14.01 4.21
CA LEU A 83 1.68 -14.76 4.97
C LEU A 83 2.40 -15.72 4.03
N SER A 84 3.53 -15.29 3.46
CA SER A 84 4.31 -16.13 2.54
C SER A 84 5.27 -17.04 3.30
N ALA A 85 4.85 -18.27 3.58
CA ALA A 85 5.68 -19.23 4.29
C ALA A 85 6.87 -19.68 3.43
N SER A 86 6.66 -19.80 2.11
CA SER A 86 7.67 -20.28 1.18
C SER A 86 8.71 -19.21 0.80
N GLN A 87 8.28 -17.95 0.67
CA GLN A 87 9.19 -16.84 0.32
C GLN A 87 9.70 -16.08 1.55
N GLY A 88 9.21 -16.41 2.75
CA GLY A 88 9.73 -15.88 4.01
C GLY A 88 9.39 -14.40 4.23
N PHE A 89 8.19 -13.95 3.86
CA PHE A 89 7.74 -12.58 4.11
C PHE A 89 6.28 -12.55 4.57
N PHE A 90 5.86 -11.41 5.13
CA PHE A 90 4.45 -11.16 5.40
C PHE A 90 4.06 -9.71 5.08
N VAL A 91 2.79 -9.54 4.76
CA VAL A 91 2.12 -8.23 4.68
C VAL A 91 1.07 -8.19 5.78
N ASN A 92 1.10 -7.16 6.62
CA ASN A 92 0.11 -6.95 7.67
C ASN A 92 -0.18 -5.46 7.86
N ILE A 93 -1.26 -5.17 8.59
CA ILE A 93 -1.44 -3.85 9.21
C ILE A 93 -1.09 -4.03 10.67
N LEU A 94 -0.10 -3.26 11.16
CA LEU A 94 0.26 -3.21 12.57
C LEU A 94 -0.53 -2.07 13.23
N ARG A 95 -1.15 -2.34 14.38
CA ARG A 95 -1.85 -1.38 15.21
C ARG A 95 -1.18 -1.26 16.56
N VAL A 96 -0.82 -0.04 16.95
CA VAL A 96 -0.16 0.26 18.22
C VAL A 96 -0.95 1.34 18.95
N ARG A 97 -1.48 1.01 20.13
CA ARG A 97 -2.23 1.96 21.00
C ARG A 97 -1.43 2.42 22.21
N ARG A 98 -0.14 2.08 22.27
CA ARG A 98 0.71 2.33 23.43
C ARG A 98 1.52 3.59 23.22
N SER A 99 1.52 4.47 24.22
CA SER A 99 2.56 5.49 24.40
C SER A 99 3.90 4.80 24.66
N GLY A 100 4.88 4.99 23.77
CA GLY A 100 6.27 4.61 24.02
C GLY A 100 6.88 3.65 23.00
N VAL A 101 8.02 3.10 23.42
CA VAL A 101 8.97 2.38 22.58
C VAL A 101 8.53 0.93 22.34
N LEU A 102 8.27 0.58 21.08
CA LEU A 102 8.28 -0.80 20.60
C LEU A 102 9.73 -1.30 20.54
N SER A 103 9.91 -2.53 21.00
CA SER A 103 11.23 -3.13 21.26
C SER A 103 12.20 -2.98 20.09
N ARG A 104 13.46 -2.64 20.40
CA ARG A 104 14.55 -2.54 19.43
C ARG A 104 14.71 -3.85 18.66
N HIS A 105 14.86 -3.75 17.36
CA HIS A 105 14.97 -4.93 16.51
C HIS A 105 15.84 -4.67 15.28
N ARG A 106 16.28 -5.77 14.67
CA ARG A 106 17.07 -5.81 13.45
C ARG A 106 16.34 -6.61 12.38
N HIS A 107 16.17 -6.05 11.18
CA HIS A 107 15.58 -6.79 10.06
C HIS A 107 16.60 -7.63 9.30
N ALA A 108 16.24 -8.88 8.98
CA ALA A 108 17.05 -9.75 8.13
C ALA A 108 16.88 -9.47 6.63
N GLY A 109 15.76 -8.86 6.24
CA GLY A 109 15.47 -8.40 4.88
C GLY A 109 14.85 -7.00 4.89
N PRO A 110 14.42 -6.48 3.73
CA PRO A 110 13.87 -5.13 3.65
C PRO A 110 12.47 -5.04 4.27
N VAL A 111 12.12 -3.86 4.76
CA VAL A 111 10.75 -3.50 5.16
C VAL A 111 10.26 -2.31 4.36
N HIS A 112 9.01 -2.39 3.93
CA HIS A 112 8.26 -1.30 3.34
C HIS A 112 7.08 -0.96 4.24
N ALA A 113 6.93 0.32 4.58
CA ALA A 113 5.88 0.80 5.45
C ALA A 113 5.04 1.87 4.75
N LEU A 114 3.71 1.79 4.87
CA LEU A 114 2.79 2.85 4.47
C LEU A 114 1.91 3.18 5.68
N THR A 115 2.07 4.40 6.19
CA THR A 115 1.37 4.85 7.39
C THR A 115 -0.07 5.23 7.04
N LEU A 116 -1.04 4.67 7.77
CA LEU A 116 -2.47 4.84 7.49
C LEU A 116 -3.16 5.76 8.51
N ARG A 117 -2.75 5.67 9.78
CA ARG A 117 -3.30 6.45 10.90
C ARG A 117 -2.21 6.74 11.92
N GLY A 118 -2.35 7.88 12.61
CA GLY A 118 -1.45 8.30 13.66
C GLY A 118 -0.09 8.68 13.10
N ARG A 119 0.92 8.70 13.99
CA ARG A 119 2.30 8.93 13.60
C ARG A 119 3.24 8.06 14.41
N TRP A 120 4.43 7.83 13.87
CA TRP A 120 5.48 7.07 14.52
C TRP A 120 6.83 7.49 13.95
N HIS A 121 7.90 7.16 14.67
CA HIS A 121 9.26 7.30 14.15
C HIS A 121 10.17 6.24 14.74
N TYR A 122 11.41 6.24 14.29
CA TYR A 122 12.48 5.46 14.89
C TYR A 122 13.41 6.41 15.63
N LEU A 123 13.78 6.09 16.87
CA LEU A 123 14.68 6.95 17.66
C LEU A 123 16.03 7.23 16.98
N GLU A 124 16.44 6.35 16.07
CA GLU A 124 17.67 6.42 15.30
C GLU A 124 17.58 7.34 14.06
N HIS A 125 16.39 7.88 13.77
CA HIS A 125 16.11 8.68 12.57
C HIS A 125 15.42 10.00 12.91
N GLU A 126 15.66 11.06 12.13
CA GLU A 126 15.10 12.40 12.40
C GLU A 126 13.65 12.59 11.90
N TRP A 127 13.19 11.72 11.01
CA TRP A 127 11.90 11.88 10.33
C TRP A 127 10.75 11.25 11.13
N TRP A 128 9.55 11.82 10.99
CA TRP A 128 8.31 11.24 11.48
C TRP A 128 7.46 10.74 10.32
N ALA A 129 6.95 9.52 10.43
CA ALA A 129 5.96 8.99 9.50
C ALA A 129 4.55 9.36 9.97
N THR A 130 3.76 9.94 9.08
CA THR A 130 2.36 10.39 9.30
C THR A 130 1.45 9.78 8.23
N PRO A 131 0.11 9.93 8.28
CA PRO A 131 -0.76 9.28 7.30
C PRO A 131 -0.40 9.64 5.85
N GLY A 132 -0.19 8.62 5.02
CA GLY A 132 0.28 8.74 3.64
C GLY A 132 1.81 8.67 3.46
N SER A 133 2.60 8.72 4.55
CA SER A 133 4.05 8.53 4.48
C SER A 133 4.42 7.11 4.09
N TYR A 134 5.36 6.99 3.16
CA TYR A 134 6.06 5.74 2.84
C TYR A 134 7.45 5.75 3.49
N ALA A 135 7.84 4.66 4.13
CA ALA A 135 9.18 4.44 4.63
C ALA A 135 9.77 3.13 4.08
N PHE A 136 11.09 3.14 3.89
CA PHE A 136 11.87 1.97 3.52
C PHE A 136 12.95 1.75 4.56
N GLU A 137 13.04 0.51 5.04
CA GLU A 137 14.04 0.11 6.02
C GLU A 137 14.96 -0.93 5.38
N THR A 138 16.26 -0.67 5.45
CA THR A 138 17.27 -1.51 4.83
C THR A 138 17.52 -2.77 5.66
N PRO A 139 17.83 -3.93 5.03
CA PRO A 139 18.31 -5.09 5.75
C PRO A 139 19.51 -4.74 6.65
N GLY A 140 19.53 -5.29 7.85
CA GLY A 140 20.58 -5.06 8.85
C GLY A 140 20.44 -3.79 9.68
N ASP A 141 19.50 -2.89 9.33
CA ASP A 141 19.20 -1.73 10.16
C ASP A 141 18.71 -2.17 11.55
N ILE A 142 19.15 -1.46 12.58
CA ILE A 142 18.73 -1.68 13.97
C ILE A 142 18.03 -0.41 14.41
N HIS A 143 16.75 -0.52 14.76
CA HIS A 143 15.99 0.64 15.17
C HIS A 143 14.96 0.33 16.25
N THR A 144 14.45 1.41 16.82
CA THR A 144 13.59 1.45 17.99
C THR A 144 12.34 2.26 17.64
N LEU A 145 11.23 1.57 17.35
CA LEU A 145 9.99 2.22 16.94
C LEU A 145 9.37 2.94 18.13
N GLU A 146 9.06 4.22 17.98
CA GLU A 146 8.33 5.01 18.97
C GLU A 146 7.00 5.50 18.39
N VAL A 147 5.94 5.32 19.18
CA VAL A 147 4.64 5.95 18.96
C VAL A 147 4.45 7.01 20.04
N PRO A 148 4.03 8.25 19.68
CA PRO A 148 3.83 9.32 20.65
C PRO A 148 2.88 8.93 21.77
N GLY A 149 3.02 9.62 22.90
CA GLY A 149 2.15 9.46 24.05
C GLY A 149 0.71 9.93 23.84
N GLU A 150 -0.13 9.65 24.83
CA GLU A 150 -1.52 10.11 24.86
C GLU A 150 -1.65 11.64 24.82
N ASP A 151 -0.61 12.37 25.24
CA ASP A 151 -0.46 13.82 25.16
C ASP A 151 -0.16 14.33 23.73
N GLY A 152 -0.17 13.43 22.74
CA GLY A 152 0.04 13.75 21.33
C GLY A 152 1.48 14.09 20.97
N GLY A 153 2.30 14.54 21.92
CA GLY A 153 3.58 15.21 21.66
C GLY A 153 3.42 16.46 20.78
N GLU A 154 4.50 17.19 20.50
CA GLU A 154 4.42 18.34 19.59
C GLU A 154 3.90 17.91 18.20
N GLY A 155 2.71 18.40 17.84
CA GLY A 155 2.07 18.16 16.54
C GLY A 155 1.30 16.85 16.38
N GLY A 156 1.05 16.08 17.44
CA GLY A 156 0.16 14.92 17.39
C GLY A 156 -1.22 15.20 17.99
N GLU A 157 -2.25 14.57 17.43
CA GLU A 157 -3.59 14.55 18.02
C GLU A 157 -3.62 13.55 19.19
N GLU A 158 -4.16 13.96 20.34
CA GLU A 158 -4.30 13.10 21.52
C GLU A 158 -5.05 11.79 21.19
N GLY A 159 -4.59 10.67 21.75
CA GLY A 159 -5.29 9.39 21.70
C GLY A 159 -5.32 8.68 20.34
N VAL A 160 -4.58 9.16 19.33
CA VAL A 160 -4.56 8.52 18.00
C VAL A 160 -3.59 7.34 17.98
N GLU A 161 -4.15 6.13 17.78
CA GLU A 161 -3.37 4.92 17.57
C GLU A 161 -2.60 4.96 16.24
N MET A 162 -1.40 4.38 16.23
CA MET A 162 -0.67 4.15 14.98
C MET A 162 -1.25 2.94 14.28
N MET A 163 -1.55 3.08 12.98
CA MET A 163 -1.82 1.96 12.09
C MET A 163 -0.98 2.10 10.83
N THR A 164 -0.16 1.09 10.55
CA THR A 164 0.78 1.11 9.42
C THR A 164 0.75 -0.22 8.69
N LEU A 165 0.61 -0.17 7.36
CA LEU A 165 0.76 -1.36 6.52
C LEU A 165 2.24 -1.63 6.34
N PHE A 166 2.66 -2.82 6.72
CA PHE A 166 4.03 -3.30 6.57
C PHE A 166 4.09 -4.47 5.60
N HIS A 167 5.04 -4.43 4.69
CA HIS A 167 5.58 -5.61 4.02
C HIS A 167 6.97 -5.86 4.60
N VAL A 168 7.12 -6.97 5.32
CA VAL A 168 8.36 -7.38 5.99
C VAL A 168 8.90 -8.61 5.28
N THR A 169 10.09 -8.50 4.69
CA THR A 169 10.81 -9.62 4.12
C THR A 169 11.85 -10.15 5.11
N GLY A 170 11.84 -11.47 5.33
CA GLY A 170 12.66 -12.12 6.33
C GLY A 170 12.12 -11.95 7.75
N ALA A 171 12.89 -12.44 8.71
CA ALA A 171 12.62 -12.24 10.13
C ALA A 171 13.08 -10.86 10.59
N TYR A 172 12.50 -10.36 11.68
CA TYR A 172 13.19 -9.40 12.53
C TYR A 172 13.58 -10.03 13.86
N VAL A 173 14.76 -9.66 14.32
CA VAL A 173 15.36 -10.14 15.55
C VAL A 173 15.27 -9.04 16.58
N TYR A 174 14.53 -9.27 17.66
CA TYR A 174 14.56 -8.38 18.81
C TYR A 174 15.96 -8.40 19.42
N VAL A 175 16.49 -7.23 19.74
CA VAL A 175 17.84 -7.08 20.31
C VAL A 175 17.84 -6.19 21.56
N ASP A 176 18.80 -6.43 22.45
CA ASP A 176 19.08 -5.55 23.59
C ASP A 176 19.79 -4.24 23.15
N ALA A 177 20.26 -3.42 24.10
CA ALA A 177 20.98 -2.17 23.82
C ALA A 177 22.35 -2.36 23.17
N ASP A 178 22.95 -3.55 23.30
CA ASP A 178 24.24 -3.89 22.74
C ASP A 178 24.11 -4.69 21.43
N GLY A 179 22.88 -4.85 20.92
CA GLY A 179 22.60 -5.60 19.70
C GLY A 179 22.57 -7.13 19.88
N ARG A 180 22.53 -7.64 21.12
CA ARG A 180 22.43 -9.10 21.35
C ARG A 180 21.00 -9.58 21.10
N PRO A 181 20.80 -10.66 20.34
CA PRO A 181 19.48 -11.24 20.09
C PRO A 181 18.78 -11.68 21.38
N VAL A 182 17.52 -11.26 21.55
CA VAL A 182 16.64 -11.66 22.67
C VAL A 182 15.35 -12.34 22.21
N GLY A 183 15.04 -12.28 20.92
CA GLY A 183 13.86 -12.93 20.34
C GLY A 183 13.84 -12.82 18.82
N VAL A 184 12.95 -13.56 18.18
CA VAL A 184 12.76 -13.53 16.72
C VAL A 184 11.28 -13.49 16.41
N GLU A 185 10.94 -12.75 15.36
CA GLU A 185 9.63 -12.80 14.74
C GLU A 185 9.78 -12.96 13.23
N ASP A 186 9.01 -13.87 12.67
CA ASP A 186 8.99 -14.21 11.26
C ASP A 186 7.59 -14.62 10.81
N VAL A 187 7.44 -15.04 9.56
CA VAL A 187 6.15 -15.49 9.03
C VAL A 187 5.58 -16.68 9.81
N PHE A 188 6.42 -17.58 10.34
CA PHE A 188 5.97 -18.75 11.07
C PHE A 188 5.46 -18.41 12.46
N SER A 189 6.13 -17.49 13.18
CA SER A 189 5.64 -16.98 14.45
C SER A 189 4.33 -16.19 14.27
N LYS A 190 4.19 -15.42 13.17
CA LYS A 190 2.91 -14.75 12.81
C LYS A 190 1.79 -15.76 12.56
N ILE A 191 2.06 -16.82 11.80
CA ILE A 191 1.09 -17.89 11.54
C ILE A 191 0.68 -18.56 12.87
N ALA A 192 1.64 -18.92 13.73
CA ALA A 192 1.35 -19.56 15.00
C ALA A 192 0.51 -18.67 15.93
N ALA A 193 0.83 -17.38 16.02
CA ALA A 193 0.04 -16.42 16.79
C ALA A 193 -1.39 -16.27 16.25
N ALA A 194 -1.55 -16.17 14.93
CA ALA A 194 -2.85 -16.05 14.28
C ALA A 194 -3.71 -17.32 14.47
N LYS A 195 -3.12 -18.51 14.31
CA LYS A 195 -3.78 -19.80 14.58
C LYS A 195 -4.38 -19.85 15.98
N LYS A 196 -3.55 -19.56 16.98
CA LYS A 196 -3.96 -19.54 18.38
C LYS A 196 -5.08 -18.53 18.61
N HIS A 197 -4.91 -17.30 18.13
CA HIS A 197 -5.88 -16.24 18.34
C HIS A 197 -7.23 -16.55 17.70
N TYR A 198 -7.23 -17.02 16.45
CA TYR A 198 -8.46 -17.31 15.71
C TYR A 198 -9.24 -18.48 16.32
N GLU A 199 -8.55 -19.48 16.88
CA GLU A 199 -9.20 -20.50 17.71
C GLU A 199 -9.88 -19.87 18.94
N GLU A 200 -9.15 -19.04 19.71
CA GLU A 200 -9.65 -18.42 20.95
C GLU A 200 -10.88 -17.51 20.72
N VAL A 201 -10.97 -16.83 19.58
CA VAL A 201 -12.08 -15.93 19.24
C VAL A 201 -13.20 -16.60 18.43
N GLY A 202 -13.15 -17.93 18.29
CA GLY A 202 -14.21 -18.72 17.66
C GLY A 202 -14.27 -18.64 16.13
N LEU A 203 -13.19 -18.20 15.47
CA LEU A 203 -13.03 -18.30 14.01
C LEU A 203 -12.45 -19.66 13.59
N GLY A 204 -11.77 -20.34 14.52
CA GLY A 204 -11.12 -21.63 14.33
C GLY A 204 -9.67 -21.49 13.86
N GLU A 205 -8.80 -22.41 14.26
CA GLU A 205 -7.38 -22.42 13.90
C GLU A 205 -7.14 -22.31 12.39
N GLY A 206 -7.92 -23.03 11.58
CA GLY A 206 -7.82 -23.07 10.12
C GLY A 206 -8.18 -21.75 9.43
N PHE A 207 -8.77 -20.78 10.14
CA PHE A 207 -9.09 -19.48 9.56
C PHE A 207 -7.85 -18.76 9.01
N VAL A 208 -6.66 -18.98 9.60
CA VAL A 208 -5.42 -18.36 9.11
C VAL A 208 -5.07 -18.77 7.68
N GLU A 209 -5.50 -19.95 7.23
CA GLU A 209 -5.05 -20.56 5.97
C GLU A 209 -5.41 -19.70 4.76
N GLN A 210 -6.48 -18.90 4.86
CA GLN A 210 -6.86 -17.96 3.81
C GLN A 210 -5.75 -16.94 3.48
N PHE A 211 -4.89 -16.63 4.45
CA PHE A 211 -3.78 -15.67 4.30
C PHE A 211 -2.47 -16.31 3.87
N ILE A 212 -2.33 -17.64 3.98
CA ILE A 212 -1.06 -18.34 3.77
C ILE A 212 -0.83 -18.62 2.29
N ARG A 213 0.39 -18.37 1.83
CA ARG A 213 0.88 -18.67 0.47
C ARG A 213 2.28 -19.26 0.53
#